data_AF-A0A852U2D0-F1
#
_entry.id   AF-A0A852U2D0-F1
#
_cell.length_a   1.000
_cell.length_b   1.000
_cell.length_c   1.000
_cell.angle_alpha   90.00
_cell.angle_beta   90.00
_cell.angle_gamma   90.00
#
_symmetry.space_group_name_H-M   'P 1'
#
loop_
_entity.id
_entity.type
_entity.pdbx_description
1 polymer ?
#
loop_
_entity_poly.entity_id
_entity_poly.type
_entity_poly.pdbx_seq_one_letter_code
_entity_poly.pdbx_strand_id
1 'polypeptide(L)'
;MTKRREQSQTEKLRKALSEREAQLQEAQARLAALEGSTSLQVGRALTSAAKRPGRGLVRLPRDLYRLWRGDDPAGQAGARRRRTAEPVRSYDAERQEARLLAGTAGPQDDRLVVAGVLSPEARAAIDPYVRVVPLRPHDAQVVFDSIGIDAVLVSASAAAPGTPWAHTGDPAALDRTRALRWIVESAASRGIPSVLVRDAPAPPGLARIGFDAVHDGGLGVPLHRFNPVAVEPDRAPAPVHVSAATPARGAAAPLLAALAEDGLRGGAPRWSDLPDVLRAGSGVVVTDPALADRALACGTRALLLGSHPEPERVGSALRTVPADPDARHAAARELADVRSAGALTPEELRSVLRLIFLRLATPVRLAEILGGVRLAPGSGGASLPLKGRRVALLALPVDDTSSLALADDVLNQMHPPAEVVVPKGSARFAGVERLRSHGLPLRTTANVEPAVDPRPRDWARMAEVAGSGWAALWREPRGAAFLADTVCAAECSGADAVGPAIASWAAAHGAADAVDWAGADQDYVFVSAIQPDLARRDLLVRALHPGVWNRRGARLLALNPVHTADPVGH
;
A
#
# COMPACT_ATOMS: atom_id res chain seq x y z
N MET A 1 65.00 1.51 9.41
CA MET A 1 63.55 1.34 9.12
C MET A 1 62.71 0.84 10.32
N THR A 2 63.32 0.31 11.38
CA THR A 2 62.66 -0.19 12.61
C THR A 2 62.05 0.91 13.50
N LYS A 3 62.76 2.03 13.70
CA LYS A 3 62.31 3.15 14.55
C LYS A 3 60.96 3.80 14.15
N ARG A 4 60.65 3.83 12.84
CA ARG A 4 59.37 4.39 12.33
C ARG A 4 58.17 3.47 12.57
N ARG A 5 58.37 2.15 12.64
CA ARG A 5 57.30 1.17 12.91
C ARG A 5 56.90 1.18 14.37
N GLU A 6 57.88 1.31 15.27
CA GLU A 6 57.64 1.46 16.71
C GLU A 6 56.89 2.75 17.03
N GLN A 7 57.29 3.88 16.42
CA GLN A 7 56.58 5.15 16.58
C GLN A 7 55.12 5.07 16.10
N SER A 8 54.87 4.47 14.92
CA SER A 8 53.51 4.27 14.42
C SER A 8 52.66 3.34 15.30
N GLN A 9 53.27 2.31 15.91
CA GLN A 9 52.56 1.43 16.85
C GLN A 9 52.22 2.16 18.16
N THR A 10 53.13 2.98 18.69
CA THR A 10 52.84 3.77 19.91
C THR A 10 51.77 4.83 19.69
N GLU A 11 51.72 5.45 18.50
CA GLU A 11 50.65 6.40 18.15
C GLU A 11 49.29 5.70 17.99
N LYS A 12 49.26 4.51 17.40
CA LYS A 12 48.04 3.69 17.30
C LYS A 12 47.53 3.26 18.67
N LEU A 13 48.42 2.87 19.58
CA LEU A 13 48.05 2.49 20.95
C LEU A 13 47.56 3.69 21.77
N ARG A 14 48.17 4.87 21.63
CA ARG A 14 47.70 6.10 22.28
C ARG A 14 46.33 6.52 21.78
N LYS A 15 46.10 6.42 20.46
CA LYS A 15 44.80 6.71 19.87
C LYS A 15 43.72 5.74 20.39
N ALA A 16 44.02 4.44 20.41
CA ALA A 16 43.11 3.43 20.95
C ALA A 16 42.81 3.62 22.45
N LEU A 17 43.79 4.07 23.25
CA LEU A 17 43.57 4.42 24.66
C LEU A 17 42.67 5.65 24.81
N SER A 18 42.91 6.71 24.04
CA SER A 18 42.07 7.91 24.09
C SER A 18 40.61 7.65 23.66
N GLU A 19 40.40 6.75 22.68
CA GLU A 19 39.07 6.33 22.25
C GLU A 19 38.37 5.49 23.34
N ARG A 20 39.11 4.61 24.03
CA ARG A 20 38.59 3.83 25.18
C ARG A 20 38.23 4.71 26.38
N GLU A 21 39.03 5.72 26.69
CA GLU A 21 38.77 6.65 27.78
C GLU A 21 37.55 7.54 27.49
N ALA A 22 37.38 8.00 26.25
CA ALA A 22 36.19 8.74 25.84
C ALA A 22 34.91 7.88 25.95
N GLN A 23 34.99 6.60 25.57
CA GLN A 23 33.88 5.65 25.72
C GLN A 23 33.51 5.41 27.20
N LEU A 24 34.50 5.32 28.09
CA LEU A 24 34.28 5.16 29.52
C LEU A 24 33.63 6.40 30.14
N GLN A 25 34.08 7.61 29.76
CA GLN A 25 33.49 8.86 30.25
C GLN A 25 32.04 9.04 29.76
N GLU A 26 31.74 8.66 28.52
CA GLU A 26 30.37 8.72 28.00
C GLU A 26 29.45 7.68 28.68
N ALA A 27 29.96 6.47 28.95
CA ALA A 27 29.22 5.45 29.69
C ALA A 27 28.97 5.86 31.16
N GLN A 28 29.96 6.49 31.80
CA GLN A 28 29.83 7.04 33.16
C GLN A 28 28.84 8.22 33.21
N ALA A 29 28.85 9.11 32.21
CA ALA A 29 27.88 10.19 32.10
C ALA A 29 26.45 9.67 31.88
N ARG A 30 26.28 8.59 31.11
CA ARG A 30 24.99 7.90 30.93
C ARG A 30 24.52 7.19 32.20
N LEU A 31 25.43 6.57 32.95
CA LEU A 31 25.10 5.99 34.27
C LEU A 31 24.69 7.08 35.27
N ALA A 32 25.40 8.21 35.33
CA ALA A 32 25.02 9.33 36.19
C ALA A 32 23.67 9.96 35.80
N ALA A 33 23.38 10.04 34.49
CA ALA A 33 22.07 10.50 33.99
C ALA A 33 20.93 9.51 34.28
N LEU A 34 21.21 8.20 34.25
CA LEU A 34 20.27 7.14 34.61
C LEU A 34 20.06 7.04 36.14
N GLU A 35 21.08 7.29 36.94
CA GLU A 35 20.98 7.40 38.40
C GLU A 35 20.17 8.63 38.84
N GLY A 36 20.11 9.67 38.00
CA GLY A 36 19.21 10.83 38.16
C GLY A 36 17.77 10.59 37.67
N SER A 37 17.47 9.43 37.08
CA SER A 37 16.18 9.12 36.46
C SER A 37 15.04 9.00 37.49
N THR A 38 13.84 9.31 37.02
CA THR A 38 12.58 9.41 37.76
C THR A 38 12.25 8.17 38.61
N SER A 39 12.80 7.00 38.31
CA SER A 39 12.69 5.80 39.15
C SER A 39 13.34 5.96 40.53
N LEU A 40 14.49 6.65 40.63
CA LEU A 40 15.17 6.90 41.91
C LEU A 40 14.47 8.02 42.70
N GLN A 41 13.85 8.98 42.02
CA GLN A 41 13.01 10.03 42.64
C GLN A 41 11.69 9.46 43.17
N VAL A 42 11.05 8.57 42.43
CA VAL A 42 9.85 7.83 42.87
C VAL A 42 10.19 6.87 44.00
N GLY A 43 11.34 6.18 43.91
CA GLY A 43 11.87 5.35 44.99
C GLY A 43 12.14 6.16 46.26
N ARG A 44 12.75 7.35 46.16
CA ARG A 44 12.96 8.27 47.30
C ARG A 44 11.64 8.80 47.86
N ALA A 45 10.66 9.13 47.01
CA ALA A 45 9.32 9.55 47.44
C ALA A 45 8.60 8.44 48.23
N LEU A 46 8.60 7.21 47.71
CA LEU A 46 8.04 6.02 48.39
C LEU A 46 8.77 5.71 49.71
N THR A 47 10.10 5.74 49.71
CA THR A 47 10.90 5.47 50.92
C THR A 47 10.71 6.56 51.98
N SER A 48 10.54 7.82 51.56
CA SER A 48 10.25 8.93 52.47
C SER A 48 8.85 8.84 53.10
N ALA A 49 7.87 8.34 52.33
CA ALA A 49 6.51 8.12 52.82
C ALA A 49 6.43 6.91 53.78
N ALA A 50 7.20 5.86 53.51
CA ALA A 50 7.33 4.70 54.41
C ALA A 50 7.96 5.07 55.77
N LYS A 51 8.89 6.02 55.80
CA LYS A 51 9.53 6.50 57.05
C LYS A 51 8.65 7.42 57.90
N ARG A 52 7.56 8.00 57.36
CA ARG A 52 6.66 8.93 58.08
C ARG A 52 5.19 8.71 57.66
N PRO A 53 4.52 7.66 58.16
CA PRO A 53 3.22 7.21 57.64
C PRO A 53 2.09 8.23 57.80
N GLY A 54 2.08 9.03 58.88
CA GLY A 54 0.96 9.96 59.16
C GLY A 54 0.84 11.18 58.23
N ARG A 55 1.92 11.63 57.59
CA ARG A 55 1.91 12.79 56.67
C ARG A 55 2.36 12.46 55.24
N GLY A 56 3.17 11.40 55.06
CA GLY A 56 3.69 10.98 53.76
C GLY A 56 2.63 10.32 52.87
N LEU A 57 1.73 9.51 53.44
CA LEU A 57 0.70 8.79 52.67
C LEU A 57 -0.41 9.71 52.13
N VAL A 58 -0.72 10.81 52.81
CA VAL A 58 -1.73 11.79 52.37
C VAL A 58 -1.23 12.67 51.23
N ARG A 59 0.08 12.90 51.13
CA ARG A 59 0.70 13.72 50.08
C ARG A 59 1.18 12.91 48.87
N LEU A 60 1.37 11.60 49.03
CA LEU A 60 1.84 10.70 47.97
C LEU A 60 1.06 10.81 46.64
N PRO A 61 -0.29 10.83 46.64
CA PRO A 61 -1.05 10.96 45.39
C PRO A 61 -0.83 12.33 44.73
N ARG A 62 -0.66 13.38 45.54
CA ARG A 62 -0.51 14.76 45.08
C ARG A 62 0.90 15.04 44.56
N ASP A 63 1.91 14.40 45.15
CA ASP A 63 3.32 14.52 44.75
C ASP A 63 3.60 13.69 43.48
N LEU A 64 3.00 12.49 43.35
CA LEU A 64 2.99 11.72 42.09
C LEU A 64 2.22 12.46 40.98
N TYR A 65 1.10 13.09 41.34
CA TYR A 65 0.32 13.90 40.41
C TYR A 65 1.02 15.21 40.00
N ARG A 66 1.86 15.80 40.85
CA ARG A 66 2.70 16.97 40.50
C ARG A 66 3.87 16.58 39.59
N LEU A 67 4.55 15.47 39.87
CA LEU A 67 5.54 14.86 38.96
C LEU A 67 4.93 14.54 37.58
N TRP A 68 3.64 14.23 37.54
CA TRP A 68 2.88 14.00 36.31
C TRP A 68 2.40 15.30 35.62
N ARG A 69 2.30 16.44 36.33
CA ARG A 69 1.63 17.66 35.83
C ARG A 69 2.54 18.87 35.58
N GLY A 70 3.82 18.88 35.96
CA GLY A 70 4.73 19.91 35.44
C GLY A 70 6.04 20.09 36.18
N ASP A 71 7.13 20.16 35.43
CA ASP A 71 7.69 21.46 35.05
C ASP A 71 8.30 21.39 33.65
N ASP A 72 7.69 22.14 32.73
CA ASP A 72 8.33 22.65 31.52
C ASP A 72 7.74 24.05 31.25
N PRO A 73 8.27 25.13 31.89
CA PRO A 73 7.94 26.49 31.50
C PRO A 73 8.96 26.96 30.45
N ALA A 74 8.80 26.47 29.21
CA ALA A 74 9.47 27.01 28.01
C ALA A 74 8.68 26.71 26.73
N GLY A 75 7.36 26.86 26.78
CA GLY A 75 6.53 26.89 25.57
C GLY A 75 6.56 28.28 24.93
N GLN A 76 7.56 28.53 24.06
CA GLN A 76 7.57 29.46 22.91
C GLN A 76 9.00 29.90 22.55
N ALA A 77 9.89 28.98 22.17
CA ALA A 77 11.08 29.21 21.34
C ALA A 77 11.85 27.89 21.17
N GLY A 78 11.35 26.97 20.34
CA GLY A 78 11.98 25.66 20.21
C GLY A 78 11.56 24.81 19.02
N ALA A 79 10.92 25.38 18.01
CA ALA A 79 10.65 24.70 16.73
C ALA A 79 11.89 24.63 15.81
N ARG A 80 13.10 24.61 16.38
CA ARG A 80 14.36 24.51 15.62
C ARG A 80 15.30 23.50 16.27
N ARG A 81 15.53 22.39 15.56
CA ARG A 81 16.56 21.37 15.81
C ARG A 81 16.41 20.61 17.13
N ARG A 82 15.47 19.66 17.17
CA ARG A 82 15.72 18.42 17.92
C ARG A 82 16.82 17.68 17.14
N ARG A 83 18.03 17.62 17.70
CA ARG A 83 19.13 16.83 17.15
C ARG A 83 18.61 15.41 16.95
N THR A 84 18.51 14.99 15.70
CA THR A 84 18.45 13.59 15.29
C THR A 84 19.49 12.85 16.11
N ALA A 85 19.07 11.94 16.99
CA ALA A 85 19.99 11.00 17.58
C ALA A 85 20.63 10.27 16.40
N GLU A 86 21.92 10.48 16.18
CA GLU A 86 22.62 9.76 15.12
C GLU A 86 22.52 8.26 15.45
N PRO A 87 22.04 7.43 14.50
CA PRO A 87 22.03 5.99 14.71
C PRO A 87 23.45 5.53 15.02
N VAL A 88 23.58 4.65 16.02
CA VAL A 88 24.89 4.14 16.41
C VAL A 88 25.45 3.34 15.23
N ARG A 89 26.59 3.79 14.68
CA ARG A 89 27.22 3.23 13.46
C ARG A 89 27.47 1.71 13.53
N SER A 90 27.53 1.12 14.73
CA SER A 90 27.67 -0.33 14.91
C SER A 90 26.47 -1.11 14.36
N TYR A 91 25.25 -0.60 14.56
CA TYR A 91 24.04 -1.29 14.12
C TYR A 91 23.86 -1.29 12.60
N ASP A 92 24.30 -0.22 11.90
CA ASP A 92 24.23 -0.18 10.44
C ASP A 92 25.16 -1.22 9.79
N ALA A 93 26.38 -1.35 10.32
CA ALA A 93 27.35 -2.35 9.86
C ALA A 93 26.88 -3.78 10.19
N GLU A 94 26.46 -4.03 11.43
CA GLU A 94 25.90 -5.32 11.86
C GLU A 94 24.64 -5.69 11.06
N ARG A 95 23.81 -4.73 10.66
CA ARG A 95 22.62 -4.97 9.82
C ARG A 95 22.97 -5.34 8.39
N GLN A 96 23.95 -4.66 7.78
CA GLN A 96 24.43 -5.01 6.44
C GLN A 96 25.10 -6.39 6.46
N GLU A 97 25.93 -6.66 7.46
CA GLU A 97 26.56 -7.96 7.68
C GLU A 97 25.51 -9.04 7.97
N ALA A 98 24.52 -8.79 8.83
CA ALA A 98 23.43 -9.72 9.08
C ALA A 98 22.59 -9.98 7.81
N ARG A 99 22.40 -9.01 6.92
CA ARG A 99 21.75 -9.27 5.61
C ARG A 99 22.58 -10.14 4.69
N LEU A 100 23.90 -9.97 4.72
CA LEU A 100 24.83 -10.78 3.94
C LEU A 100 25.03 -12.19 4.53
N LEU A 101 25.03 -12.31 5.85
CA LEU A 101 25.29 -13.53 6.62
C LEU A 101 24.04 -14.35 6.90
N ALA A 102 22.89 -13.70 7.16
CA ALA A 102 21.63 -14.39 7.43
C ALA A 102 21.07 -15.08 6.20
N GLY A 103 21.73 -14.94 5.03
CA GLY A 103 21.67 -15.83 3.87
C GLY A 103 20.43 -16.70 3.89
N THR A 104 19.25 -16.08 3.83
CA THR A 104 18.01 -16.83 3.98
C THR A 104 17.96 -17.70 2.75
N ALA A 105 18.15 -19.00 2.94
CA ALA A 105 18.01 -20.00 1.89
C ALA A 105 16.56 -19.93 1.39
N GLY A 106 16.35 -19.09 0.38
CA GLY A 106 15.07 -18.67 -0.17
C GLY A 106 15.30 -17.50 -1.14
N PRO A 107 14.41 -17.30 -2.13
CA PRO A 107 14.55 -16.16 -3.03
C PRO A 107 14.63 -14.86 -2.21
N GLN A 108 15.57 -13.97 -2.55
CA GLN A 108 15.67 -12.66 -1.93
C GLN A 108 14.31 -11.96 -2.04
N ASP A 109 13.66 -11.74 -0.89
CA ASP A 109 12.41 -11.01 -0.87
C ASP A 109 12.73 -9.54 -1.12
N ASP A 110 12.48 -9.09 -2.34
CA ASP A 110 12.74 -7.72 -2.81
C ASP A 110 11.77 -6.66 -2.22
N ARG A 111 11.01 -7.02 -1.18
CA ARG A 111 10.04 -6.14 -0.51
C ARG A 111 10.64 -5.54 0.76
N LEU A 112 10.10 -4.40 1.18
CA LEU A 112 10.44 -3.79 2.47
C LEU A 112 9.95 -4.70 3.60
N VAL A 113 10.79 -4.89 4.62
CA VAL A 113 10.46 -5.66 5.81
C VAL A 113 9.91 -4.72 6.87
N VAL A 114 8.62 -4.84 7.16
CA VAL A 114 7.92 -4.00 8.12
C VAL A 114 7.60 -4.78 9.38
N ALA A 115 8.03 -4.29 10.54
CA ALA A 115 7.56 -4.79 11.81
C ALA A 115 6.20 -4.17 12.14
N GLY A 116 5.16 -5.00 12.26
CA GLY A 116 3.77 -4.54 12.28
C GLY A 116 3.08 -4.76 13.61
N VAL A 117 2.54 -3.69 14.20
CA VAL A 117 1.47 -3.73 15.21
C VAL A 117 0.18 -3.38 14.47
N LEU A 118 -0.42 -4.39 13.83
CA LEU A 118 -1.50 -4.19 12.86
C LEU A 118 -2.73 -5.03 13.26
N SER A 119 -3.92 -4.51 12.94
CA SER A 119 -5.12 -5.33 12.93
C SER A 119 -5.02 -6.42 11.85
N PRO A 120 -5.80 -7.52 11.96
CA PRO A 120 -5.84 -8.54 10.91
C PRO A 120 -6.18 -7.96 9.53
N GLU A 121 -7.06 -6.97 9.48
CA GLU A 121 -7.49 -6.28 8.26
C GLU A 121 -6.36 -5.46 7.65
N ALA A 122 -5.70 -4.62 8.46
CA ALA A 122 -4.56 -3.82 8.04
C ALA A 122 -3.40 -4.68 7.54
N ARG A 123 -3.12 -5.79 8.24
CA ARG A 123 -2.10 -6.76 7.80
C ARG A 123 -2.46 -7.36 6.44
N ALA A 124 -3.68 -7.88 6.29
CA ALA A 124 -4.14 -8.50 5.03
C ALA A 124 -4.13 -7.52 3.85
N ALA A 125 -4.30 -6.23 4.10
CA ALA A 125 -4.23 -5.19 3.07
C ALA A 125 -2.80 -4.99 2.54
N ILE A 126 -1.77 -5.03 3.40
CA ILE A 126 -0.41 -4.63 3.01
C ILE A 126 0.52 -5.82 2.69
N ASP A 127 0.20 -7.02 3.16
CA ASP A 127 1.03 -8.24 3.05
C ASP A 127 1.51 -8.57 1.62
N PRO A 128 0.75 -8.31 0.54
CA PRO A 128 1.26 -8.51 -0.82
C PRO A 128 2.43 -7.58 -1.18
N TYR A 129 2.44 -6.36 -0.63
CA TYR A 129 3.32 -5.27 -1.07
C TYR A 129 4.56 -5.12 -0.18
N VAL A 130 4.46 -5.52 1.09
CA VAL A 130 5.56 -5.48 2.07
C VAL A 130 5.63 -6.79 2.83
N ARG A 131 6.82 -7.18 3.27
CA ARG A 131 6.98 -8.34 4.14
C ARG A 131 6.66 -7.94 5.58
N VAL A 132 5.50 -8.35 6.08
CA VAL A 132 5.07 -8.02 7.45
C VAL A 132 5.62 -9.03 8.47
N VAL A 133 6.36 -8.53 9.44
CA VAL A 133 6.76 -9.26 10.65
C VAL A 133 5.84 -8.82 11.79
N PRO A 134 4.87 -9.64 12.21
CA PRO A 134 3.94 -9.25 13.27
C PRO A 134 4.68 -9.11 14.60
N LEU A 135 4.52 -7.97 15.27
CA LEU A 135 5.04 -7.76 16.61
C LEU A 135 3.98 -8.16 17.64
N ARG A 136 4.34 -9.05 18.56
CA ARG A 136 3.59 -9.25 19.80
C ARG A 136 4.18 -8.40 20.92
N PRO A 137 3.43 -8.09 21.97
CA PRO A 137 3.92 -7.27 23.07
C PRO A 137 5.18 -7.80 23.79
N HIS A 138 5.50 -9.10 23.66
CA HIS A 138 6.66 -9.74 24.30
C HIS A 138 7.80 -10.11 23.34
N ASP A 139 7.59 -10.03 22.02
CA ASP A 139 8.52 -10.62 21.03
C ASP A 139 9.50 -9.60 20.42
N ALA A 140 9.34 -8.31 20.72
CA ALA A 140 10.01 -7.27 19.96
C ALA A 140 11.55 -7.32 20.02
N GLN A 141 12.14 -7.73 21.15
CA GLN A 141 13.60 -7.87 21.23
C GLN A 141 14.13 -8.90 20.25
N VAL A 142 13.54 -10.11 20.31
CA VAL A 142 13.93 -11.25 19.48
C VAL A 142 13.78 -10.91 18.01
N VAL A 143 12.71 -10.20 17.64
CA VAL A 143 12.46 -9.78 16.25
C VAL A 143 13.51 -8.78 15.76
N PHE A 144 13.80 -7.72 16.53
CA PHE A 144 14.77 -6.71 16.09
C PHE A 144 16.20 -7.24 16.01
N ASP A 145 16.55 -8.22 16.85
CA ASP A 145 17.90 -8.79 16.87
C ASP A 145 18.08 -9.89 15.79
N SER A 146 16.99 -10.48 15.28
CA SER A 146 17.06 -11.58 14.29
C SER A 146 16.69 -11.18 12.85
N ILE A 147 15.95 -10.08 12.66
CA ILE A 147 15.43 -9.68 11.35
C ILE A 147 15.78 -8.22 11.05
N GLY A 148 16.33 -7.97 9.86
CA GLY A 148 16.67 -6.61 9.39
C GLY A 148 15.44 -5.78 9.00
N ILE A 149 14.71 -5.26 9.98
CA ILE A 149 13.49 -4.45 9.84
C ILE A 149 13.76 -3.07 9.22
N ASP A 150 13.01 -2.69 8.18
CA ASP A 150 13.10 -1.39 7.49
C ASP A 150 12.26 -0.29 8.12
N ALA A 151 11.09 -0.62 8.68
CA ALA A 151 10.23 0.32 9.37
C ALA A 151 9.32 -0.39 10.39
N VAL A 152 8.85 0.34 11.39
CA VAL A 152 7.78 -0.09 12.30
C VAL A 152 6.48 0.60 11.90
N LEU A 153 5.43 -0.18 11.60
CA LEU A 153 4.09 0.35 11.33
C LEU A 153 3.13 -0.06 12.44
N VAL A 154 2.40 0.91 12.97
CA VAL A 154 1.39 0.73 14.02
C VAL A 154 0.06 1.24 13.50
N SER A 155 -0.97 0.39 13.42
CA SER A 155 -2.32 0.83 13.06
C SER A 155 -3.14 1.14 14.30
N ALA A 156 -3.93 2.21 14.28
CA ALA A 156 -4.84 2.55 15.36
C ALA A 156 -5.90 1.45 15.54
N SER A 157 -6.33 0.81 14.44
CA SER A 157 -7.22 -0.35 14.46
C SER A 157 -6.67 -1.54 15.24
N ALA A 158 -5.34 -1.65 15.42
CA ALA A 158 -4.73 -2.70 16.24
C ALA A 158 -5.06 -2.56 17.74
N ALA A 159 -5.58 -1.42 18.19
CA ALA A 159 -6.04 -1.25 19.58
C ALA A 159 -7.46 -1.77 19.82
N ALA A 160 -8.18 -2.17 18.76
CA ALA A 160 -9.55 -2.67 18.86
C ALA A 160 -9.61 -4.01 19.62
N PRO A 161 -10.76 -4.33 20.25
CA PRO A 161 -10.99 -5.62 20.89
C PRO A 161 -10.73 -6.80 19.94
N GLY A 162 -10.26 -7.93 20.49
CA GLY A 162 -10.01 -9.15 19.71
C GLY A 162 -8.64 -9.21 19.02
N THR A 163 -7.78 -8.21 19.23
CA THR A 163 -6.40 -8.17 18.71
C THR A 163 -5.37 -8.43 19.84
N PRO A 164 -4.13 -8.84 19.51
CA PRO A 164 -3.05 -8.97 20.51
C PRO A 164 -2.69 -7.66 21.22
N TRP A 165 -3.07 -6.53 20.65
CA TRP A 165 -2.79 -5.17 21.11
C TRP A 165 -4.06 -4.45 21.59
N ALA A 166 -5.14 -5.19 21.87
CA ALA A 166 -6.39 -4.63 22.37
C ALA A 166 -6.15 -3.71 23.58
N HIS A 167 -6.88 -2.58 23.61
CA HIS A 167 -6.81 -1.55 24.64
C HIS A 167 -5.49 -0.76 24.70
N THR A 168 -4.59 -0.91 23.72
CA THR A 168 -3.39 -0.08 23.66
C THR A 168 -3.76 1.39 23.50
N GLY A 169 -3.31 2.23 24.43
CA GLY A 169 -3.59 3.66 24.47
C GLY A 169 -4.82 4.01 25.31
N ASP A 170 -5.50 3.01 25.89
CA ASP A 170 -6.51 3.18 26.92
C ASP A 170 -5.84 3.48 28.28
N PRO A 171 -6.21 4.55 28.99
CA PRO A 171 -5.68 4.84 30.32
C PRO A 171 -5.93 3.73 31.35
N ALA A 172 -6.95 2.88 31.15
CA ALA A 172 -7.24 1.75 32.02
C ALA A 172 -6.33 0.52 31.78
N ALA A 173 -5.62 0.46 30.64
CA ALA A 173 -4.80 -0.69 30.23
C ALA A 173 -3.36 -0.27 29.86
N LEU A 174 -2.61 0.20 30.86
CA LEU A 174 -1.29 0.84 30.64
C LEU A 174 -0.19 -0.12 30.15
N ASP A 175 -0.27 -1.41 30.45
CA ASP A 175 0.83 -2.35 30.16
C ASP A 175 1.09 -2.47 28.66
N ARG A 176 0.04 -2.51 27.84
CA ARG A 176 0.19 -2.57 26.37
C ARG A 176 0.76 -1.27 25.81
N THR A 177 0.35 -0.13 26.36
CA THR A 177 0.94 1.17 25.99
C THR A 177 2.41 1.29 26.35
N ARG A 178 2.81 0.74 27.50
CA ARG A 178 4.22 0.68 27.90
C ARG A 178 5.03 -0.23 26.97
N ALA A 179 4.51 -1.41 26.64
CA ALA A 179 5.14 -2.31 25.69
C ALA A 179 5.32 -1.64 24.31
N LEU A 180 4.28 -0.96 23.80
CA LEU A 180 4.37 -0.28 22.52
C LEU A 180 5.38 0.88 22.54
N ARG A 181 5.42 1.66 23.63
CA ARG A 181 6.45 2.70 23.83
C ARG A 181 7.85 2.11 23.77
N TRP A 182 8.08 0.99 24.46
CA TRP A 182 9.36 0.32 24.45
C TRP A 182 9.77 -0.17 23.05
N ILE A 183 8.81 -0.65 22.24
CA ILE A 183 9.05 -1.01 20.84
C ILE A 183 9.51 0.20 20.02
N VAL A 184 8.81 1.34 20.15
CA VAL A 184 9.14 2.56 19.40
C VAL A 184 10.50 3.11 19.81
N GLU A 185 10.79 3.16 21.12
CA GLU A 185 12.11 3.56 21.64
C GLU A 185 13.23 2.60 21.18
N SER A 186 12.96 1.30 21.15
CA SER A 186 13.90 0.29 20.67
C SER A 186 14.18 0.42 19.17
N ALA A 187 13.16 0.71 18.37
CA ALA A 187 13.31 0.99 16.94
C ALA A 187 14.12 2.26 16.70
N ALA A 188 13.81 3.34 17.42
CA ALA A 188 14.53 4.61 17.34
C ALA A 188 16.03 4.45 17.68
N SER A 189 16.36 3.66 18.72
CA SER A 189 17.76 3.39 19.10
C SER A 189 18.58 2.68 18.00
N ARG A 190 17.89 1.99 17.08
CA ARG A 190 18.46 1.26 15.93
C ARG A 190 18.35 2.05 14.62
N GLY A 191 17.86 3.30 14.66
CA GLY A 191 17.62 4.10 13.46
C GLY A 191 16.50 3.59 12.56
N ILE A 192 15.58 2.77 13.09
CA ILE A 192 14.43 2.25 12.36
C ILE A 192 13.25 3.22 12.56
N PRO A 193 12.70 3.83 11.49
CA PRO A 193 11.59 4.76 11.63
C PRO A 193 10.29 4.05 12.04
N SER A 194 9.49 4.76 12.83
CA SER A 194 8.19 4.32 13.34
C SER A 194 7.06 5.22 12.85
N VAL A 195 5.98 4.62 12.35
CA VAL A 195 4.81 5.33 11.83
C VAL A 195 3.54 4.86 12.49
N LEU A 196 2.73 5.80 12.98
CA LEU A 196 1.35 5.55 13.40
C LEU A 196 0.40 5.83 12.23
N VAL A 197 -0.39 4.83 11.83
CA VAL A 197 -1.47 4.95 10.85
C VAL A 197 -2.79 5.07 11.60
N ARG A 198 -3.46 6.22 11.51
CA ARG A 198 -4.77 6.45 12.14
C ARG A 198 -5.90 5.99 11.22
N ASP A 199 -5.91 4.69 10.94
CA ASP A 199 -6.90 3.99 10.12
C ASP A 199 -8.25 3.75 10.83
N ALA A 200 -8.31 4.07 12.12
CA ALA A 200 -9.49 4.04 12.97
C ALA A 200 -9.38 5.15 14.03
N PRO A 201 -10.46 5.49 14.75
CA PRO A 201 -10.38 6.43 15.87
C PRO A 201 -9.30 6.02 16.87
N ALA A 202 -8.19 6.76 16.88
CA ALA A 202 -7.01 6.40 17.66
C ALA A 202 -7.24 6.68 19.16
N PRO A 203 -7.00 5.72 20.06
CA PRO A 203 -7.02 5.97 21.49
C PRO A 203 -6.05 7.11 21.87
N PRO A 204 -6.43 8.01 22.81
CA PRO A 204 -5.67 9.22 23.10
C PRO A 204 -4.26 8.92 23.61
N GLY A 205 -4.04 7.76 24.23
CA GLY A 205 -2.72 7.34 24.69
C GLY A 205 -1.71 7.09 23.55
N LEU A 206 -2.17 6.75 22.33
CA LEU A 206 -1.28 6.54 21.18
C LEU A 206 -0.60 7.84 20.75
N ALA A 207 -1.28 8.98 20.86
CA ALA A 207 -0.71 10.29 20.53
C ALA A 207 0.52 10.65 21.39
N ARG A 208 0.71 9.98 22.54
CA ARG A 208 1.82 10.24 23.47
C ARG A 208 3.04 9.35 23.26
N ILE A 209 3.02 8.43 22.29
CA ILE A 209 4.07 7.40 22.11
C ILE A 209 5.29 7.90 21.33
N GLY A 210 5.23 9.07 20.68
CA GLY A 210 6.42 9.71 20.10
C GLY A 210 6.91 9.07 18.80
N PHE A 211 5.98 8.69 17.91
CA PHE A 211 6.26 8.19 16.57
C PHE A 211 7.01 9.21 15.70
N ASP A 212 7.82 8.73 14.74
CA ASP A 212 8.55 9.58 13.81
C ASP A 212 7.63 10.24 12.79
N ALA A 213 6.56 9.54 12.40
CA ALA A 213 5.49 10.10 11.57
C ALA A 213 4.10 9.60 12.02
N VAL A 214 3.09 10.39 11.69
CA VAL A 214 1.68 10.02 11.88
C VAL A 214 0.96 10.25 10.56
N HIS A 215 0.33 9.21 10.05
CA HIS A 215 -0.52 9.25 8.88
C HIS A 215 -1.98 9.30 9.30
N ASP A 216 -2.68 10.35 8.87
CA ASP A 216 -4.12 10.48 9.07
C ASP A 216 -4.86 9.81 7.91
N GLY A 217 -5.69 8.80 8.22
CA GLY A 217 -6.43 8.02 7.24
C GLY A 217 -6.00 6.56 7.18
N GLY A 218 -6.65 5.82 6.27
CA GLY A 218 -6.44 4.38 6.10
C GLY A 218 -5.23 4.02 5.24
N LEU A 219 -5.00 2.71 5.11
CA LEU A 219 -3.97 2.12 4.25
C LEU A 219 -4.38 2.07 2.76
N GLY A 220 -5.49 2.70 2.38
CA GLY A 220 -6.04 2.65 1.03
C GLY A 220 -6.92 1.43 0.74
N VAL A 221 -7.25 1.24 -0.54
CA VAL A 221 -8.07 0.12 -1.03
C VAL A 221 -7.15 -1.04 -1.42
N PRO A 222 -7.26 -2.22 -0.80
CA PRO A 222 -6.50 -3.39 -1.23
C PRO A 222 -7.16 -4.03 -2.45
N LEU A 223 -6.71 -3.63 -3.65
CA LEU A 223 -7.30 -4.05 -4.93
C LEU A 223 -7.20 -5.57 -5.17
N HIS A 224 -6.21 -6.26 -4.58
CA HIS A 224 -6.14 -7.73 -4.62
C HIS A 224 -7.31 -8.41 -3.90
N ARG A 225 -8.06 -7.66 -3.07
CA ARG A 225 -9.18 -8.15 -2.26
C ARG A 225 -10.51 -7.52 -2.67
N PHE A 226 -10.56 -6.20 -2.81
CA PHE A 226 -11.73 -5.45 -3.28
C PHE A 226 -11.55 -5.11 -4.75
N ASN A 227 -12.23 -5.87 -5.59
CA ASN A 227 -12.14 -5.81 -7.04
C ASN A 227 -13.42 -6.40 -7.66
N PRO A 228 -13.68 -6.15 -8.94
CA PRO A 228 -14.87 -6.68 -9.61
C PRO A 228 -14.68 -8.12 -10.14
N VAL A 229 -13.58 -8.80 -9.78
CA VAL A 229 -13.32 -10.16 -10.30
C VAL A 229 -14.34 -11.13 -9.72
N ALA A 230 -14.89 -12.00 -10.57
CA ALA A 230 -15.96 -12.94 -10.22
C ALA A 230 -17.26 -12.26 -9.75
N VAL A 231 -17.51 -11.03 -10.19
CA VAL A 231 -18.83 -10.42 -10.07
C VAL A 231 -19.83 -11.25 -10.88
N GLU A 232 -20.94 -11.61 -10.24
CA GLU A 232 -22.08 -12.22 -10.94
C GLU A 232 -22.81 -11.15 -11.79
N PRO A 233 -23.24 -11.49 -13.02
CA PRO A 233 -23.99 -10.56 -13.87
C PRO A 233 -25.34 -10.17 -13.24
N ASP A 234 -25.99 -11.12 -12.55
CA ASP A 234 -27.27 -10.93 -11.87
C ASP A 234 -27.08 -10.49 -10.42
N ARG A 235 -26.80 -9.21 -10.22
CA ARG A 235 -26.61 -8.65 -8.87
C ARG A 235 -27.94 -8.40 -8.17
N ALA A 236 -27.93 -8.52 -6.84
CA ALA A 236 -29.07 -8.15 -6.02
C ALA A 236 -29.40 -6.66 -6.22
N PRO A 237 -30.62 -6.31 -6.71
CA PRO A 237 -30.95 -4.94 -7.07
C PRO A 237 -31.18 -4.02 -5.86
N ALA A 238 -31.42 -4.61 -4.68
CA ALA A 238 -31.71 -3.88 -3.46
C ALA A 238 -30.40 -3.47 -2.74
N PRO A 239 -30.16 -2.17 -2.50
CA PRO A 239 -29.00 -1.72 -1.75
C PRO A 239 -29.00 -2.25 -0.32
N VAL A 240 -27.80 -2.50 0.20
CA VAL A 240 -27.58 -2.96 1.58
C VAL A 240 -26.80 -1.93 2.36
N HIS A 241 -27.10 -1.75 3.64
CA HIS A 241 -26.26 -1.00 4.56
C HIS A 241 -25.17 -1.92 5.12
N VAL A 242 -23.91 -1.51 4.96
CA VAL A 242 -22.77 -2.20 5.56
C VAL A 242 -22.23 -1.33 6.70
N SER A 243 -22.23 -1.89 7.90
CA SER A 243 -21.74 -1.19 9.08
C SER A 243 -20.22 -1.08 9.07
N ALA A 244 -19.69 0.11 9.35
CA ALA A 244 -18.26 0.30 9.59
C ALA A 244 -17.82 -0.35 10.92
N ALA A 245 -16.50 -0.57 11.07
CA ALA A 245 -15.94 -1.13 12.30
C ALA A 245 -16.21 -0.26 13.54
N THR A 246 -16.31 1.07 13.34
CA THR A 246 -16.86 1.98 14.35
C THR A 246 -18.33 2.21 14.03
N PRO A 247 -19.26 1.94 14.95
CA PRO A 247 -20.68 2.16 14.70
C PRO A 247 -20.96 3.64 14.42
N ALA A 248 -21.91 3.91 13.53
CA ALA A 248 -22.37 5.25 13.24
C ALA A 248 -22.83 5.94 14.53
N ARG A 249 -22.38 7.18 14.76
CA ARG A 249 -22.75 8.00 15.92
C ARG A 249 -23.32 9.33 15.44
N GLY A 250 -24.01 10.03 16.34
CA GLY A 250 -24.61 11.33 16.04
C GLY A 250 -25.69 11.22 14.97
N ALA A 251 -25.74 12.20 14.06
CA ALA A 251 -26.81 12.37 13.08
C ALA A 251 -26.90 11.27 12.01
N ALA A 252 -25.85 10.46 11.79
CA ALA A 252 -25.90 9.34 10.84
C ALA A 252 -26.75 8.16 11.35
N ALA A 253 -26.79 7.92 12.66
CA ALA A 253 -27.56 6.82 13.25
C ALA A 253 -29.09 6.93 13.05
N PRO A 254 -29.75 8.07 13.34
CA PRO A 254 -31.18 8.22 13.08
C PRO A 254 -31.50 8.19 11.58
N LEU A 255 -30.60 8.69 10.74
CA LEU A 255 -30.76 8.63 9.28
C LEU A 255 -30.77 7.18 8.77
N LEU A 256 -29.85 6.35 9.25
CA LEU A 256 -29.83 4.92 8.94
C LEU A 256 -31.10 4.19 9.43
N ALA A 257 -31.59 4.53 10.63
CA ALA A 257 -32.83 3.96 11.15
C ALA A 257 -34.03 4.32 10.26
N ALA A 258 -34.13 5.59 9.83
CA ALA A 258 -35.17 6.03 8.91
C ALA A 258 -35.10 5.31 7.55
N LEU A 259 -33.90 5.12 6.97
CA LEU A 259 -33.75 4.39 5.72
C LEU A 259 -34.07 2.89 5.87
N ALA A 260 -33.86 2.32 7.05
CA ALA A 260 -34.24 0.94 7.34
C ALA A 260 -35.77 0.76 7.35
N GLU A 261 -36.53 1.75 7.82
CA GLU A 261 -38.00 1.78 7.67
C GLU A 261 -38.41 1.77 6.18
N ASP A 262 -37.60 2.42 5.32
CA ASP A 262 -37.78 2.46 3.86
C ASP A 262 -37.18 1.22 3.13
N GLY A 263 -36.96 0.12 3.87
CA GLY A 263 -36.56 -1.18 3.36
C GLY A 263 -35.06 -1.38 3.14
N LEU A 264 -34.20 -0.50 3.65
CA LEU A 264 -32.75 -0.71 3.64
C LEU A 264 -32.36 -1.86 4.60
N ARG A 265 -31.75 -2.92 4.05
CA ARG A 265 -31.31 -4.06 4.84
C ARG A 265 -29.93 -3.80 5.44
N GLY A 266 -29.80 -3.96 6.75
CA GLY A 266 -28.51 -3.87 7.45
C GLY A 266 -27.75 -5.18 7.46
N GLY A 267 -26.44 -5.11 7.27
CA GLY A 267 -25.49 -6.20 7.46
C GLY A 267 -24.25 -5.74 8.23
N ALA A 268 -23.68 -6.65 9.01
CA ALA A 268 -22.37 -6.51 9.64
C ALA A 268 -21.49 -7.69 9.23
N PRO A 269 -21.12 -7.78 7.94
CA PRO A 269 -20.32 -8.89 7.45
C PRO A 269 -18.96 -8.91 8.15
N ARG A 270 -18.42 -10.11 8.35
CA ARG A 270 -17.03 -10.25 8.80
C ARG A 270 -16.12 -9.69 7.71
N TRP A 271 -14.96 -9.19 8.11
CA TRP A 271 -13.94 -8.72 7.17
C TRP A 271 -13.62 -9.75 6.07
N SER A 272 -13.63 -11.04 6.41
CA SER A 272 -13.40 -12.15 5.46
C SER A 272 -14.39 -12.14 4.31
N ASP A 273 -15.66 -11.81 4.59
CA ASP A 273 -16.81 -12.00 3.71
C ASP A 273 -17.25 -10.68 3.06
N LEU A 274 -16.73 -9.55 3.57
CA LEU A 274 -17.08 -8.20 3.11
C LEU A 274 -16.90 -8.00 1.59
N PRO A 275 -15.80 -8.44 0.93
CA PRO A 275 -15.67 -8.28 -0.52
C PRO A 275 -16.80 -8.96 -1.30
N ASP A 276 -17.23 -10.14 -0.88
CA ASP A 276 -18.28 -10.91 -1.56
C ASP A 276 -19.65 -10.26 -1.38
N VAL A 277 -19.93 -9.76 -0.16
CA VAL A 277 -21.14 -8.97 0.10
C VAL A 277 -21.20 -7.71 -0.75
N LEU A 278 -20.05 -7.03 -0.93
CA LEU A 278 -19.99 -5.85 -1.78
C LEU A 278 -20.21 -6.20 -3.24
N ARG A 279 -19.56 -7.25 -3.78
CA ARG A 279 -19.73 -7.70 -5.18
C ARG A 279 -21.16 -8.15 -5.50
N ALA A 280 -21.85 -8.78 -4.56
CA ALA A 280 -23.19 -9.32 -4.77
C ALA A 280 -24.28 -8.23 -4.93
N GLY A 281 -24.04 -7.02 -4.43
CA GLY A 281 -25.00 -5.91 -4.48
C GLY A 281 -24.82 -5.00 -5.69
N SER A 282 -25.93 -4.42 -6.17
CA SER A 282 -25.89 -3.29 -7.12
C SER A 282 -25.53 -1.96 -6.44
N GLY A 283 -25.93 -1.80 -5.17
CA GLY A 283 -25.70 -0.60 -4.38
C GLY A 283 -25.42 -0.87 -2.90
N VAL A 284 -24.75 0.07 -2.24
CA VAL A 284 -24.45 0.03 -0.80
C VAL A 284 -24.70 1.39 -0.15
N VAL A 285 -25.13 1.38 1.11
CA VAL A 285 -25.18 2.56 1.96
C VAL A 285 -24.12 2.42 3.05
N VAL A 286 -23.29 3.44 3.22
CA VAL A 286 -22.16 3.43 4.16
C VAL A 286 -22.02 4.77 4.88
N THR A 287 -21.31 4.76 6.00
CA THR A 287 -21.00 5.98 6.79
C THR A 287 -19.50 6.29 6.83
N ASP A 288 -18.67 5.38 6.29
CA ASP A 288 -17.22 5.49 6.25
C ASP A 288 -16.75 5.67 4.80
N PRO A 289 -16.01 6.74 4.46
CA PRO A 289 -15.49 6.95 3.11
C PRO A 289 -14.58 5.79 2.64
N ALA A 290 -13.79 5.19 3.53
CA ALA A 290 -12.92 4.07 3.14
C ALA A 290 -13.72 2.83 2.73
N LEU A 291 -14.90 2.62 3.32
CA LEU A 291 -15.82 1.56 2.92
C LEU A 291 -16.53 1.89 1.60
N ALA A 292 -16.82 3.17 1.33
CA ALA A 292 -17.33 3.62 0.04
C ALA A 292 -16.34 3.30 -1.08
N ASP A 293 -15.06 3.67 -0.91
CA ASP A 293 -13.99 3.36 -1.88
C ASP A 293 -13.84 1.85 -2.15
N ARG A 294 -13.96 1.02 -1.11
CA ARG A 294 -13.93 -0.45 -1.24
C ARG A 294 -15.13 -0.99 -2.03
N ALA A 295 -16.33 -0.44 -1.80
CA ALA A 295 -17.53 -0.83 -2.52
C ALA A 295 -17.43 -0.48 -4.01
N LEU A 296 -16.96 0.74 -4.29
CA LEU A 296 -16.69 1.21 -5.65
C LEU A 296 -15.68 0.32 -6.37
N ALA A 297 -14.62 -0.12 -5.70
CA ALA A 297 -13.67 -1.08 -6.26
C ALA A 297 -14.28 -2.47 -6.56
N CYS A 298 -15.29 -2.90 -5.80
CA CYS A 298 -16.08 -4.09 -6.10
C CYS A 298 -17.11 -3.88 -7.23
N GLY A 299 -17.18 -2.68 -7.81
CA GLY A 299 -18.13 -2.30 -8.84
C GLY A 299 -19.53 -2.00 -8.32
N THR A 300 -19.66 -1.68 -7.05
CA THR A 300 -20.94 -1.46 -6.36
C THR A 300 -21.14 0.03 -6.13
N ARG A 301 -22.29 0.56 -6.54
CA ARG A 301 -22.61 1.98 -6.42
C ARG A 301 -22.75 2.33 -4.93
N ALA A 302 -22.19 3.45 -4.49
CA ALA A 302 -22.16 3.80 -3.07
C ALA A 302 -22.98 5.06 -2.76
N LEU A 303 -23.75 5.01 -1.68
CA LEU A 303 -24.33 6.17 -0.99
C LEU A 303 -23.60 6.36 0.34
N LEU A 304 -22.83 7.43 0.46
CA LEU A 304 -22.14 7.81 1.69
C LEU A 304 -22.97 8.80 2.49
N LEU A 305 -23.32 8.43 3.72
CA LEU A 305 -23.94 9.31 4.70
C LEU A 305 -22.84 10.00 5.52
N GLY A 306 -22.48 11.20 5.12
CA GLY A 306 -21.38 11.97 5.69
C GLY A 306 -20.65 12.78 4.61
N SER A 307 -19.40 13.11 4.89
CA SER A 307 -18.53 13.82 3.97
C SER A 307 -17.50 12.86 3.36
N HIS A 308 -17.36 12.90 2.04
CA HIS A 308 -16.19 12.35 1.37
C HIS A 308 -15.13 13.46 1.27
N PRO A 309 -13.82 13.17 1.46
CA PRO A 309 -12.79 14.19 1.27
C PRO A 309 -12.73 14.69 -0.19
N GLU A 310 -13.17 13.87 -1.16
CA GLU A 310 -13.11 14.18 -2.59
C GLU A 310 -14.34 13.64 -3.35
N PRO A 311 -15.56 14.18 -3.12
CA PRO A 311 -16.80 13.60 -3.67
C PRO A 311 -16.92 13.80 -5.19
N GLU A 312 -16.43 14.91 -5.72
CA GLU A 312 -16.55 15.29 -7.13
C GLU A 312 -15.78 14.34 -8.08
N ARG A 313 -14.88 13.51 -7.55
CA ARG A 313 -13.93 12.74 -8.37
C ARG A 313 -14.45 11.38 -8.82
N VAL A 314 -15.51 10.88 -8.21
CA VAL A 314 -16.09 9.55 -8.50
C VAL A 314 -17.37 9.66 -9.35
N GLY A 315 -17.77 10.89 -9.73
CA GLY A 315 -18.92 11.14 -10.58
C GLY A 315 -20.22 10.56 -10.01
N SER A 316 -21.05 9.98 -10.89
CA SER A 316 -22.33 9.33 -10.54
C SER A 316 -22.20 8.07 -9.68
N ALA A 317 -21.01 7.47 -9.58
CA ALA A 317 -20.80 6.20 -8.89
C ALA A 317 -20.84 6.33 -7.35
N LEU A 318 -20.52 7.51 -6.82
CA LEU A 318 -20.62 7.85 -5.40
C LEU A 318 -21.58 9.02 -5.20
N ARG A 319 -22.63 8.79 -4.42
CA ARG A 319 -23.53 9.84 -3.95
C ARG A 319 -23.23 10.14 -2.49
N THR A 320 -23.22 11.41 -2.11
CA THR A 320 -22.96 11.84 -0.74
C THR A 320 -24.13 12.62 -0.20
N VAL A 321 -24.59 12.26 0.99
CA VAL A 321 -25.61 13.00 1.73
C VAL A 321 -25.01 13.43 3.06
N PRO A 322 -25.05 14.72 3.41
CA PRO A 322 -24.54 15.17 4.70
C PRO A 322 -25.26 14.44 5.84
N ALA A 323 -24.51 14.05 6.87
CA ALA A 323 -25.06 13.43 8.07
C ALA A 323 -25.69 14.50 8.96
N ASP A 324 -26.86 14.99 8.55
CA ASP A 324 -27.68 16.01 9.23
C ASP A 324 -29.08 15.41 9.53
N PRO A 325 -29.70 15.66 10.70
CA PRO A 325 -31.08 15.24 10.99
C PRO A 325 -32.11 15.61 9.89
N ASP A 326 -31.96 16.77 9.23
CA ASP A 326 -32.91 17.25 8.22
C ASP A 326 -32.69 16.60 6.84
N ALA A 327 -31.60 15.84 6.68
CA ALA A 327 -31.24 15.20 5.42
C ALA A 327 -32.06 13.95 5.08
N ARG A 328 -33.08 13.58 5.88
CA ARG A 328 -33.91 12.37 5.66
C ARG A 328 -34.47 12.28 4.24
N HIS A 329 -35.12 13.34 3.77
CA HIS A 329 -35.72 13.36 2.43
C HIS A 329 -34.66 13.32 1.33
N ALA A 330 -33.52 13.96 1.53
CA ALA A 330 -32.41 13.89 0.59
C ALA A 330 -31.83 12.47 0.53
N ALA A 331 -31.58 11.84 1.68
CA ALA A 331 -31.09 10.46 1.75
C ALA A 331 -32.04 9.45 1.09
N ALA A 332 -33.34 9.59 1.31
CA ALA A 332 -34.33 8.72 0.67
C ALA A 332 -34.36 8.88 -0.85
N ARG A 333 -34.26 10.12 -1.37
CA ARG A 333 -34.16 10.39 -2.82
C ARG A 333 -32.89 9.80 -3.41
N GLU A 334 -31.74 10.07 -2.82
CA GLU A 334 -30.47 9.53 -3.32
C GLU A 334 -30.43 7.99 -3.25
N LEU A 335 -31.05 7.37 -2.24
CA LEU A 335 -31.20 5.92 -2.17
C LEU A 335 -32.08 5.38 -3.31
N ALA A 336 -33.17 6.07 -3.64
CA ALA A 336 -34.01 5.72 -4.80
C ALA A 336 -33.24 5.84 -6.12
N ASP A 337 -32.38 6.85 -6.26
CA ASP A 337 -31.53 7.04 -7.43
C ASP A 337 -30.44 5.96 -7.53
N VAL A 338 -29.85 5.52 -6.41
CA VAL A 338 -28.94 4.37 -6.40
C VAL A 338 -29.67 3.09 -6.82
N ARG A 339 -30.91 2.88 -6.33
CA ARG A 339 -31.74 1.74 -6.71
C ARG A 339 -32.05 1.72 -8.20
N SER A 340 -32.40 2.88 -8.78
CA SER A 340 -32.77 2.98 -10.20
C SER A 340 -31.57 2.87 -11.14
N ALA A 341 -30.42 3.44 -10.76
CA ALA A 341 -29.20 3.39 -11.57
C ALA A 341 -28.56 1.99 -11.59
N GLY A 342 -28.77 1.17 -10.54
CA GLY A 342 -28.19 -0.16 -10.44
C GLY A 342 -26.67 -0.16 -10.28
N ALA A 343 -26.04 -1.28 -10.68
CA ALA A 343 -24.60 -1.48 -10.59
C ALA A 343 -23.83 -0.50 -11.51
N LEU A 344 -22.50 -0.42 -11.33
CA LEU A 344 -21.68 0.42 -12.19
C LEU A 344 -21.60 -0.17 -13.60
N THR A 345 -21.70 0.68 -14.62
CA THR A 345 -21.42 0.28 -16.00
C THR A 345 -19.93 -0.06 -16.17
N PRO A 346 -19.53 -0.81 -17.21
CA PRO A 346 -18.11 -1.09 -17.47
C PRO A 346 -17.23 0.17 -17.58
N GLU A 347 -17.76 1.25 -18.17
CA GLU A 347 -17.04 2.53 -18.29
C GLU A 347 -16.91 3.26 -16.95
N GLU A 348 -17.99 3.33 -16.16
CA GLU A 348 -17.97 3.86 -14.79
C GLU A 348 -16.97 3.08 -13.94
N LEU A 349 -17.03 1.75 -14.00
CA LEU A 349 -16.15 0.84 -13.26
C LEU A 349 -14.68 1.07 -13.60
N ARG A 350 -14.31 1.15 -14.89
CA ARG A 350 -12.93 1.42 -15.30
C ARG A 350 -12.45 2.78 -14.81
N SER A 351 -13.28 3.82 -14.96
CA SER A 351 -12.95 5.17 -14.51
C SER A 351 -12.69 5.22 -13.00
N VAL A 352 -13.56 4.56 -12.22
CA VAL A 352 -13.42 4.41 -10.77
C VAL A 352 -12.16 3.63 -10.39
N LEU A 353 -11.96 2.46 -10.99
CA LEU A 353 -10.80 1.63 -10.69
C LEU A 353 -9.49 2.31 -11.07
N ARG A 354 -9.46 3.08 -12.16
CA ARG A 354 -8.30 3.88 -12.56
C ARG A 354 -7.98 4.95 -11.51
N LEU A 355 -8.99 5.68 -11.02
CA LEU A 355 -8.81 6.65 -9.95
C LEU A 355 -8.25 5.98 -8.68
N ILE A 356 -8.86 4.87 -8.27
CA ILE A 356 -8.43 4.11 -7.08
C ILE A 356 -7.00 3.61 -7.29
N PHE A 357 -6.71 2.97 -8.41
CA PHE A 357 -5.39 2.45 -8.75
C PHE A 357 -4.33 3.56 -8.65
N LEU A 358 -4.54 4.72 -9.27
CA LEU A 358 -3.55 5.78 -9.32
C LEU A 358 -3.35 6.50 -7.97
N ARG A 359 -4.38 6.55 -7.10
CA ARG A 359 -4.35 7.45 -5.92
C ARG A 359 -4.69 6.79 -4.59
N LEU A 360 -5.63 5.85 -4.56
CA LEU A 360 -6.22 5.36 -3.32
C LEU A 360 -5.82 3.93 -2.99
N ALA A 361 -5.21 3.21 -3.93
CA ALA A 361 -4.81 1.82 -3.75
C ALA A 361 -3.73 1.68 -2.67
N THR A 362 -3.73 0.53 -2.01
CA THR A 362 -2.83 0.24 -0.89
C THR A 362 -1.35 0.49 -1.17
N PRO A 363 -0.75 0.07 -2.31
CA PRO A 363 0.67 0.32 -2.54
C PRO A 363 0.99 1.80 -2.76
N VAL A 364 0.03 2.61 -3.24
CA VAL A 364 0.19 4.08 -3.36
C VAL A 364 0.24 4.70 -1.97
N ARG A 365 -0.72 4.34 -1.11
CA ARG A 365 -0.75 4.82 0.28
C ARG A 365 0.46 4.37 1.08
N LEU A 366 0.91 3.13 0.89
CA LEU A 366 2.16 2.66 1.51
C LEU A 366 3.37 3.47 1.05
N ALA A 367 3.49 3.77 -0.25
CA ALA A 367 4.58 4.58 -0.75
C ALA A 367 4.56 6.01 -0.20
N GLU A 368 3.37 6.60 -0.04
CA GLU A 368 3.16 7.90 0.62
C GLU A 368 3.58 7.87 2.09
N ILE A 369 3.06 6.91 2.85
CA ILE A 369 3.35 6.73 4.29
C ILE A 369 4.85 6.56 4.52
N LEU A 370 5.50 5.70 3.72
CA LEU A 370 6.93 5.42 3.84
C LEU A 370 7.79 6.57 3.29
N GLY A 371 7.27 7.37 2.35
CA GLY A 371 7.92 8.58 1.86
C GLY A 371 7.96 9.70 2.91
N GLY A 372 7.08 9.65 3.91
CA GLY A 372 7.07 10.57 5.06
C GLY A 372 8.18 10.32 6.08
N VAL A 373 8.94 9.22 5.96
CA VAL A 373 10.03 8.87 6.87
C VAL A 373 11.33 8.61 6.13
N ARG A 374 12.45 8.79 6.84
CA ARG A 374 13.77 8.44 6.32
C ARG A 374 14.06 6.97 6.61
N LEU A 375 13.92 6.13 5.58
CA LEU A 375 14.32 4.72 5.65
C LEU A 375 15.85 4.62 5.83
N ALA A 376 16.28 3.56 6.51
CA ALA A 376 17.70 3.32 6.78
C ALA A 376 18.48 3.11 5.46
N PRO A 377 19.78 3.48 5.42
CA PRO A 377 20.61 3.23 4.24
C PRO A 377 20.62 1.74 3.86
N GLY A 378 20.36 1.44 2.59
CA GLY A 378 20.28 0.06 2.08
C GLY A 378 18.92 -0.63 2.29
N SER A 379 17.98 0.00 3.00
CA SER A 379 16.56 -0.26 2.79
C SER A 379 16.18 0.29 1.40
N GLY A 380 15.41 -0.45 0.61
CA GLY A 380 14.95 0.05 -0.71
C GLY A 380 14.23 1.40 -0.62
N GLY A 381 13.91 2.00 -1.76
CA GLY A 381 13.19 3.28 -1.78
C GLY A 381 11.76 3.17 -1.26
N ALA A 382 11.17 4.29 -0.82
CA ALA A 382 9.77 4.36 -0.40
C ALA A 382 8.78 3.95 -1.52
N SER A 383 9.21 4.00 -2.78
CA SER A 383 8.43 3.55 -3.95
C SER A 383 8.46 2.04 -4.17
N LEU A 384 9.16 1.26 -3.34
CA LEU A 384 9.25 -0.20 -3.50
C LEU A 384 7.88 -0.93 -3.49
N PRO A 385 6.87 -0.51 -2.71
CA PRO A 385 5.51 -1.07 -2.82
C PRO A 385 4.90 -0.96 -4.22
N LEU A 386 5.33 0.01 -5.02
CA LEU A 386 4.87 0.22 -6.40
C LEU A 386 5.69 -0.58 -7.44
N LYS A 387 6.71 -1.33 -7.03
CA LYS A 387 7.57 -2.12 -7.94
C LYS A 387 6.74 -3.06 -8.83
N GLY A 388 5.69 -3.66 -8.28
CA GLY A 388 4.77 -4.55 -8.99
C GLY A 388 3.97 -3.89 -10.12
N ARG A 389 3.98 -2.56 -10.22
CA ARG A 389 3.28 -1.77 -11.25
C ARG A 389 4.21 -1.24 -12.35
N ARG A 390 5.51 -1.52 -12.26
CA ARG A 390 6.47 -1.10 -13.29
C ARG A 390 6.27 -1.94 -14.54
N VAL A 391 6.07 -1.26 -15.66
CA VAL A 391 5.84 -1.88 -16.98
C VAL A 391 6.97 -1.51 -17.93
N ALA A 392 7.49 -2.51 -18.63
CA ALA A 392 8.30 -2.31 -19.82
C ALA A 392 7.38 -2.25 -21.04
N LEU A 393 7.44 -1.17 -21.80
CA LEU A 393 6.71 -1.07 -23.05
C LEU A 393 7.55 -1.68 -24.16
N LEU A 394 7.02 -2.69 -24.84
CA LEU A 394 7.68 -3.32 -25.98
C LEU A 394 7.03 -2.79 -27.26
N ALA A 395 7.78 -2.07 -28.11
CA ALA A 395 7.27 -1.51 -29.36
C ALA A 395 8.18 -1.80 -30.55
N LEU A 396 7.59 -2.12 -31.70
CA LEU A 396 8.30 -2.34 -32.96
C LEU A 396 7.88 -1.31 -34.03
N PRO A 397 8.18 0.00 -33.84
CA PRO A 397 7.85 1.00 -34.84
C PRO A 397 8.60 0.71 -36.14
N VAL A 398 7.88 0.76 -37.26
CA VAL A 398 8.38 0.42 -38.61
C VAL A 398 9.00 1.61 -39.33
N ASP A 399 8.63 2.83 -38.94
CA ASP A 399 9.06 4.09 -39.56
C ASP A 399 9.00 5.26 -38.55
N ASP A 400 9.41 6.46 -38.99
CA ASP A 400 9.38 7.66 -38.15
C ASP A 400 7.95 8.05 -37.76
N THR A 401 6.97 7.88 -38.65
CA THR A 401 5.56 8.21 -38.40
C THR A 401 4.98 7.38 -37.25
N SER A 402 5.13 6.05 -37.30
CA SER A 402 4.72 5.14 -36.24
C SER A 402 5.51 5.37 -34.95
N SER A 403 6.79 5.76 -35.04
CA SER A 403 7.58 6.14 -33.86
C SER A 403 7.06 7.42 -33.19
N LEU A 404 6.61 8.41 -33.97
CA LEU A 404 6.06 9.66 -33.45
C LEU A 404 4.70 9.44 -32.80
N ALA A 405 3.83 8.64 -33.44
CA ALA A 405 2.55 8.24 -32.86
C ALA A 405 2.73 7.46 -31.54
N LEU A 406 3.71 6.55 -31.50
CA LEU A 406 4.12 5.89 -30.26
C LEU A 406 4.54 6.92 -29.20
N ALA A 407 5.39 7.88 -29.56
CA ALA A 407 5.87 8.89 -28.61
C ALA A 407 4.74 9.75 -28.04
N ASP A 408 3.82 10.21 -28.89
CA ASP A 408 2.66 11.00 -28.46
C ASP A 408 1.76 10.20 -27.52
N ASP A 409 1.44 8.95 -27.86
CA ASP A 409 0.54 8.14 -27.03
C ASP A 409 1.18 7.71 -25.71
N VAL A 410 2.48 7.41 -25.71
CA VAL A 410 3.23 7.01 -24.50
C VAL A 410 3.41 8.17 -23.54
N LEU A 411 3.74 9.36 -24.04
CA LEU A 411 3.92 10.55 -23.20
C LEU A 411 2.59 11.04 -22.60
N ASN A 412 1.46 10.71 -23.23
CA ASN A 412 0.12 11.02 -22.72
C ASN A 412 -0.43 9.97 -21.75
N GLN A 413 0.30 8.87 -21.45
CA GLN A 413 -0.18 7.86 -20.51
C GLN A 413 -0.32 8.41 -19.09
N MET A 414 -1.47 8.14 -18.47
CA MET A 414 -1.73 8.47 -17.05
C MET A 414 -0.83 7.67 -16.10
N HIS A 415 -0.47 6.44 -16.49
CA HIS A 415 0.53 5.61 -15.81
C HIS A 415 1.75 5.45 -16.74
N PRO A 416 2.85 6.18 -16.51
CA PRO A 416 3.99 6.15 -17.41
C PRO A 416 4.70 4.79 -17.35
N PRO A 417 5.18 4.26 -18.49
CA PRO A 417 6.00 3.05 -18.49
C PRO A 417 7.32 3.31 -17.76
N ALA A 418 7.84 2.28 -17.11
CA ALA A 418 9.12 2.36 -16.40
C ALA A 418 10.32 2.34 -17.36
N GLU A 419 10.13 1.79 -18.56
CA GLU A 419 11.12 1.73 -19.64
C GLU A 419 10.43 1.40 -20.96
N VAL A 420 11.10 1.72 -22.06
CA VAL A 420 10.68 1.38 -23.42
C VAL A 420 11.76 0.51 -24.06
N VAL A 421 11.34 -0.59 -24.69
CA VAL A 421 12.20 -1.49 -25.44
C VAL A 421 11.83 -1.40 -26.91
N VAL A 422 12.83 -1.17 -27.77
CA VAL A 422 12.68 -1.12 -29.23
C VAL A 422 13.77 -1.91 -29.95
N PRO A 423 13.57 -2.30 -31.22
CA PRO A 423 14.65 -2.78 -32.08
C PRO A 423 15.81 -1.78 -32.19
N LYS A 424 17.04 -2.27 -32.27
CA LYS A 424 18.23 -1.42 -32.45
C LYS A 424 18.14 -0.56 -33.72
N GLY A 425 17.53 -1.06 -34.80
CA GLY A 425 17.31 -0.31 -36.04
C GLY A 425 16.38 0.89 -35.90
N SER A 426 15.42 0.82 -34.98
CA SER A 426 14.44 1.88 -34.69
C SER A 426 14.95 2.92 -33.69
N ALA A 427 16.11 2.70 -33.07
CA ALA A 427 16.64 3.56 -32.01
C ALA A 427 16.91 5.01 -32.45
N ARG A 428 17.07 5.22 -33.76
CA ARG A 428 17.33 6.52 -34.40
C ARG A 428 16.06 7.26 -34.85
N PHE A 429 14.89 6.64 -34.72
CA PHE A 429 13.65 7.25 -35.16
C PHE A 429 13.28 8.46 -34.29
N ALA A 430 12.69 9.48 -34.91
CA ALA A 430 12.44 10.77 -34.27
C ALA A 430 11.60 10.65 -32.99
N GLY A 431 10.58 9.79 -33.01
CA GLY A 431 9.75 9.53 -31.83
C GLY A 431 10.49 8.80 -30.71
N VAL A 432 11.41 7.90 -31.03
CA VAL A 432 12.24 7.20 -30.03
C VAL A 432 13.23 8.15 -29.36
N GLU A 433 13.84 9.05 -30.14
CA GLU A 433 14.68 10.14 -29.59
C GLU A 433 13.87 11.08 -28.71
N ARG A 434 12.62 11.39 -29.08
CA ARG A 434 11.70 12.18 -28.26
C ARG A 434 11.40 11.50 -26.92
N LEU A 435 11.14 10.19 -26.90
CA LEU A 435 10.95 9.46 -25.64
C LEU A 435 12.18 9.55 -24.74
N ARG A 436 13.38 9.41 -25.32
CA ARG A 436 14.65 9.53 -24.60
C ARG A 436 14.87 10.94 -24.05
N SER A 437 14.55 11.99 -24.82
CA SER A 437 14.70 13.38 -24.37
C SER A 437 13.77 13.75 -23.22
N HIS A 438 12.63 13.06 -23.09
CA HIS A 438 11.72 13.19 -21.95
C HIS A 438 12.14 12.33 -20.74
N GLY A 439 13.32 11.70 -20.79
CA GLY A 439 13.90 10.97 -19.67
C GLY A 439 13.39 9.53 -19.50
N LEU A 440 12.65 8.99 -20.48
CA LEU A 440 12.22 7.59 -20.42
C LEU A 440 13.40 6.65 -20.68
N PRO A 441 13.67 5.68 -19.79
CA PRO A 441 14.74 4.70 -20.02
C PRO A 441 14.49 3.90 -21.29
N LEU A 442 15.42 3.98 -22.23
CA LEU A 442 15.35 3.25 -23.49
C LEU A 442 16.29 2.04 -23.47
N ARG A 443 15.78 0.89 -23.87
CA ARG A 443 16.57 -0.32 -24.13
C ARG A 443 16.42 -0.74 -25.58
N THR A 444 17.49 -1.28 -26.14
CA THR A 444 17.49 -1.76 -27.53
C THR A 444 17.83 -3.23 -27.58
N THR A 445 17.15 -3.98 -28.45
CA THR A 445 17.47 -5.38 -28.73
C THR A 445 18.01 -5.55 -30.17
N ALA A 446 18.99 -6.43 -30.34
CA ALA A 446 19.51 -6.80 -31.66
C ALA A 446 18.73 -8.01 -32.19
N ASN A 447 18.71 -8.20 -33.52
CA ASN A 447 18.09 -9.35 -34.20
C ASN A 447 16.55 -9.43 -34.08
N VAL A 448 15.90 -8.28 -33.87
CA VAL A 448 14.47 -8.11 -34.05
C VAL A 448 14.30 -7.05 -35.13
N GLU A 449 13.58 -7.37 -36.19
CA GLU A 449 13.26 -6.41 -37.25
C GLU A 449 11.96 -5.68 -36.92
N PRO A 450 11.82 -4.41 -37.31
CA PRO A 450 10.55 -3.71 -37.23
C PRO A 450 9.44 -4.47 -37.98
N ALA A 451 8.28 -4.65 -37.36
CA ALA A 451 7.19 -5.43 -37.93
C ALA A 451 5.82 -4.91 -37.47
N VAL A 452 4.83 -4.95 -38.38
CA VAL A 452 3.43 -4.58 -38.08
C VAL A 452 2.74 -5.69 -37.27
N ASP A 453 3.04 -6.96 -37.54
CA ASP A 453 2.51 -8.11 -36.79
C ASP A 453 3.64 -8.97 -36.20
N PRO A 454 4.10 -8.64 -34.98
CA PRO A 454 5.27 -9.28 -34.38
C PRO A 454 4.94 -10.68 -33.84
N ARG A 455 5.79 -11.65 -34.15
CA ARG A 455 5.62 -13.04 -33.72
C ARG A 455 5.98 -13.19 -32.24
N PRO A 456 5.52 -14.27 -31.57
CA PRO A 456 5.87 -14.52 -30.15
C PRO A 456 7.38 -14.52 -29.85
N ARG A 457 8.21 -14.92 -30.82
CA ARG A 457 9.68 -14.88 -30.70
C ARG A 457 10.24 -13.46 -30.67
N ASP A 458 9.62 -12.54 -31.40
CA ASP A 458 10.06 -11.15 -31.47
C ASP A 458 9.80 -10.47 -30.11
N TRP A 459 8.60 -10.69 -29.54
CA TRP A 459 8.27 -10.25 -28.18
C TRP A 459 9.17 -10.86 -27.11
N ALA A 460 9.50 -12.15 -27.21
CA ALA A 460 10.38 -12.82 -26.26
C ALA A 460 11.77 -12.16 -26.20
N ARG A 461 12.36 -11.84 -27.37
CA ARG A 461 13.66 -11.17 -27.45
C ARG A 461 13.66 -9.77 -26.87
N MET A 462 12.54 -9.04 -26.99
CA MET A 462 12.38 -7.75 -26.36
C MET A 462 12.16 -7.88 -24.84
N ALA A 463 11.41 -8.88 -24.40
CA ALA A 463 11.20 -9.16 -22.99
C ALA A 463 12.49 -9.61 -22.26
N GLU A 464 13.42 -10.28 -22.94
CA GLU A 464 14.73 -10.68 -22.38
C GLU A 464 15.57 -9.49 -21.89
N VAL A 465 15.46 -8.33 -22.56
CA VAL A 465 16.20 -7.12 -22.18
C VAL A 465 15.46 -6.21 -21.21
N ALA A 466 14.16 -6.44 -21.01
CA ALA A 466 13.32 -5.67 -20.09
C ALA A 466 13.72 -5.92 -18.61
N GLY A 467 13.84 -4.86 -17.82
CA GLY A 467 14.10 -4.93 -16.38
C GLY A 467 12.86 -5.04 -15.51
N SER A 468 11.69 -4.70 -16.07
CA SER A 468 10.40 -4.69 -15.37
C SER A 468 9.74 -6.07 -15.40
N GLY A 469 9.03 -6.43 -14.32
CA GLY A 469 8.35 -7.73 -14.20
C GLY A 469 7.12 -7.86 -15.12
N TRP A 470 6.58 -6.75 -15.58
CA TRP A 470 5.49 -6.66 -16.54
C TRP A 470 5.97 -6.09 -17.86
N ALA A 471 5.43 -6.60 -18.96
CA ALA A 471 5.65 -6.07 -20.30
C ALA A 471 4.32 -5.83 -21.01
N ALA A 472 4.16 -4.62 -21.55
CA ALA A 472 3.05 -4.23 -22.40
C ALA A 472 3.43 -4.37 -23.88
N LEU A 473 2.60 -5.05 -24.66
CA LEU A 473 2.83 -5.31 -26.08
C LEU A 473 2.18 -4.19 -26.88
N TRP A 474 2.99 -3.24 -27.34
CA TRP A 474 2.51 -2.03 -27.99
C TRP A 474 2.47 -2.20 -29.51
N ARG A 475 1.27 -2.35 -30.05
CA ARG A 475 1.04 -2.54 -31.49
C ARG A 475 0.57 -1.26 -32.19
N GLU A 476 -0.27 -0.49 -31.52
CA GLU A 476 -0.96 0.69 -32.03
C GLU A 476 -1.22 1.68 -30.88
N PRO A 477 -1.61 2.94 -31.17
CA PRO A 477 -2.05 3.87 -30.14
C PRO A 477 -3.24 3.31 -29.35
N ARG A 478 -3.18 3.35 -28.02
CA ARG A 478 -4.17 2.78 -27.09
C ARG A 478 -4.86 3.84 -26.21
N GLY A 479 -4.42 5.09 -26.26
CA GLY A 479 -4.97 6.19 -25.48
C GLY A 479 -4.44 6.24 -24.05
N ALA A 480 -4.59 7.40 -23.42
CA ALA A 480 -3.93 7.77 -22.15
C ALA A 480 -4.20 6.83 -20.95
N ALA A 481 -5.29 6.08 -20.98
CA ALA A 481 -5.72 5.23 -19.88
C ALA A 481 -5.16 3.79 -19.92
N PHE A 482 -4.66 3.34 -21.07
CA PHE A 482 -4.43 1.94 -21.36
C PHE A 482 -3.51 1.24 -20.35
N LEU A 483 -2.35 1.83 -20.05
CA LEU A 483 -1.42 1.23 -19.09
C LEU A 483 -1.99 1.21 -17.67
N ALA A 484 -2.74 2.24 -17.28
CA ALA A 484 -3.36 2.29 -15.96
C ALA A 484 -4.42 1.19 -15.83
N ASP A 485 -5.28 1.02 -16.84
CA ASP A 485 -6.39 0.07 -16.81
C ASP A 485 -5.89 -1.38 -16.86
N THR A 486 -4.93 -1.70 -17.73
CA THR A 486 -4.38 -3.05 -17.85
C THR A 486 -3.61 -3.50 -16.61
N VAL A 487 -2.79 -2.62 -16.02
CA VAL A 487 -2.05 -2.93 -14.78
C VAL A 487 -3.00 -2.99 -13.59
N CYS A 488 -4.02 -2.11 -13.53
CA CYS A 488 -5.07 -2.20 -12.53
C CYS A 488 -5.79 -3.55 -12.59
N ALA A 489 -6.18 -3.99 -13.78
CA ALA A 489 -6.83 -5.28 -13.97
C ALA A 489 -5.94 -6.47 -13.55
N ALA A 490 -4.64 -6.40 -13.85
CA ALA A 490 -3.67 -7.40 -13.38
C ALA A 490 -3.54 -7.41 -11.84
N GLU A 491 -3.51 -6.24 -11.19
CA GLU A 491 -3.44 -6.12 -9.73
C GLU A 491 -4.72 -6.61 -9.04
N CYS A 492 -5.88 -6.30 -9.60
CA CYS A 492 -7.18 -6.74 -9.11
C CYS A 492 -7.32 -8.27 -9.10
N SER A 493 -6.83 -8.93 -10.16
CA SER A 493 -7.09 -10.35 -10.42
C SER A 493 -5.95 -11.29 -9.99
N GLY A 494 -4.73 -10.77 -9.89
CA GLY A 494 -3.53 -11.60 -9.82
C GLY A 494 -3.35 -12.47 -11.07
N ALA A 495 -3.83 -12.01 -12.23
CA ALA A 495 -3.59 -12.65 -13.51
C ALA A 495 -2.10 -12.57 -13.91
N ASP A 496 -1.68 -13.45 -14.81
CA ASP A 496 -0.35 -13.45 -15.41
C ASP A 496 -0.32 -12.70 -16.75
N ALA A 497 -1.48 -12.53 -17.37
CA ALA A 497 -1.66 -11.69 -18.55
C ALA A 497 -3.09 -11.15 -18.65
N VAL A 498 -3.21 -9.98 -19.28
CA VAL A 498 -4.44 -9.23 -19.49
C VAL A 498 -4.54 -8.81 -20.96
N GLY A 499 -5.74 -8.88 -21.52
CA GLY A 499 -6.05 -8.39 -22.86
C GLY A 499 -7.45 -8.82 -23.30
N PRO A 500 -7.90 -8.40 -24.49
CA PRO A 500 -9.19 -8.79 -25.02
C PRO A 500 -9.28 -10.32 -25.19
N ALA A 501 -10.45 -10.86 -24.87
CA ALA A 501 -10.72 -12.28 -25.06
C ALA A 501 -10.70 -12.62 -26.55
N ILE A 502 -10.19 -13.80 -26.90
CA ILE A 502 -10.24 -14.32 -28.27
C ILE A 502 -10.84 -15.72 -28.28
N ALA A 503 -11.42 -16.09 -29.41
CA ALA A 503 -11.86 -17.46 -29.68
C ALA A 503 -10.75 -18.44 -29.30
N SER A 504 -11.02 -19.38 -28.39
CA SER A 504 -10.05 -20.42 -28.11
C SER A 504 -9.78 -21.20 -29.41
N TRP A 505 -8.52 -21.48 -29.72
CA TRP A 505 -8.11 -22.24 -30.90
C TRP A 505 -8.77 -23.64 -30.98
N ALA A 506 -9.32 -24.13 -29.86
CA ALA A 506 -10.05 -25.40 -29.77
C ALA A 506 -11.45 -25.36 -30.41
N ALA A 507 -12.08 -24.19 -30.56
CA ALA A 507 -13.36 -24.06 -31.26
C ALA A 507 -13.26 -24.41 -32.75
N ALA A 508 -12.07 -24.25 -33.35
CA ALA A 508 -11.81 -24.65 -34.73
C ALA A 508 -11.70 -26.19 -34.91
N HIS A 509 -11.58 -26.97 -33.83
CA HIS A 509 -11.38 -28.43 -33.87
C HIS A 509 -12.41 -29.23 -33.07
N GLY A 510 -13.58 -28.65 -32.76
CA GLY A 510 -14.74 -29.42 -32.27
C GLY A 510 -14.57 -30.09 -30.90
N ALA A 511 -13.76 -29.53 -29.99
CA ALA A 511 -13.65 -30.03 -28.63
C ALA A 511 -14.74 -29.44 -27.72
N ALA A 512 -15.43 -30.29 -26.97
CA ALA A 512 -16.63 -30.01 -26.17
C ALA A 512 -16.43 -29.13 -24.91
N ASP A 513 -15.25 -28.53 -24.71
CA ASP A 513 -14.98 -27.57 -23.63
C ASP A 513 -15.13 -26.12 -24.15
N ALA A 514 -16.24 -25.86 -24.84
CA ALA A 514 -16.61 -24.52 -25.27
C ALA A 514 -16.94 -23.68 -24.04
N VAL A 515 -15.95 -22.91 -23.58
CA VAL A 515 -16.14 -21.83 -22.61
C VAL A 515 -17.29 -20.95 -23.10
N ASP A 516 -18.24 -20.71 -22.20
CA ASP A 516 -19.47 -19.96 -22.44
C ASP A 516 -19.16 -18.58 -23.04
N TRP A 517 -19.50 -18.40 -24.32
CA TRP A 517 -19.24 -17.17 -25.07
C TRP A 517 -19.95 -15.95 -24.47
N ALA A 518 -20.93 -16.16 -23.59
CA ALA A 518 -21.55 -15.10 -22.80
C ALA A 518 -20.55 -14.32 -21.91
N GLY A 519 -19.40 -14.91 -21.57
CA GLY A 519 -18.33 -14.26 -20.79
C GLY A 519 -17.27 -13.53 -21.62
N ALA A 520 -17.24 -13.69 -22.95
CA ALA A 520 -16.21 -13.09 -23.80
C ALA A 520 -16.35 -11.56 -23.90
N ASP A 521 -17.57 -11.05 -23.80
CA ASP A 521 -17.87 -9.61 -23.81
C ASP A 521 -17.74 -8.96 -22.42
N GLN A 522 -17.46 -9.76 -21.37
CA GLN A 522 -17.39 -9.28 -19.99
C GLN A 522 -15.95 -8.94 -19.58
N ASP A 523 -15.77 -7.75 -19.01
CA ASP A 523 -14.51 -7.35 -18.39
C ASP A 523 -14.29 -8.08 -17.05
N TYR A 524 -13.03 -8.28 -16.66
CA TYR A 524 -12.63 -8.89 -15.38
C TYR A 524 -13.03 -10.37 -15.19
N VAL A 525 -13.19 -11.10 -16.29
CA VAL A 525 -13.45 -12.55 -16.31
C VAL A 525 -12.19 -13.32 -16.71
N PHE A 526 -11.94 -14.46 -16.07
CA PHE A 526 -10.84 -15.35 -16.47
C PHE A 526 -11.23 -16.18 -17.69
N VAL A 527 -10.37 -16.20 -18.70
CA VAL A 527 -10.62 -16.86 -19.99
C VAL A 527 -9.49 -17.82 -20.37
N SER A 528 -9.73 -18.67 -21.36
CA SER A 528 -8.77 -19.67 -21.83
C SER A 528 -7.76 -19.12 -22.84
N ALA A 529 -8.11 -18.04 -23.54
CA ALA A 529 -7.25 -17.38 -24.52
C ALA A 529 -7.54 -15.86 -24.58
N ILE A 530 -6.48 -15.07 -24.75
CA ILE A 530 -6.52 -13.62 -24.95
C ILE A 530 -5.59 -13.23 -26.10
N GLN A 531 -5.84 -12.07 -26.70
CA GLN A 531 -4.80 -11.33 -27.40
C GLN A 531 -4.06 -10.49 -26.34
N PRO A 532 -2.82 -10.82 -25.99
CA PRO A 532 -2.16 -10.19 -24.85
C PRO A 532 -1.81 -8.74 -25.15
N ASP A 533 -2.19 -7.89 -24.20
CA ASP A 533 -1.84 -6.47 -24.12
C ASP A 533 -0.82 -6.24 -23.02
N LEU A 534 -0.96 -6.93 -21.90
CA LEU A 534 -0.04 -6.93 -20.77
C LEU A 534 0.25 -8.38 -20.35
N ALA A 535 1.52 -8.72 -20.14
CA ALA A 535 1.89 -10.05 -19.65
C ALA A 535 3.12 -10.01 -18.74
N ARG A 536 3.22 -10.99 -17.84
CA ARG A 536 4.44 -11.22 -17.06
C ARG A 536 5.62 -11.42 -17.99
N ARG A 537 6.74 -10.75 -17.71
CA ARG A 537 7.97 -10.86 -18.50
C ARG A 537 8.39 -12.33 -18.68
N ASP A 538 8.34 -13.10 -17.60
CA ASP A 538 8.77 -14.50 -17.59
C ASP A 538 7.85 -15.43 -18.41
N LEU A 539 6.63 -14.99 -18.71
CA LEU A 539 5.72 -15.69 -19.62
C LEU A 539 6.09 -15.40 -21.08
N LEU A 540 6.43 -14.15 -21.40
CA LEU A 540 6.84 -13.73 -22.75
C LEU A 540 8.18 -14.30 -23.17
N VAL A 541 9.17 -14.33 -22.28
CA VAL A 541 10.53 -14.85 -22.56
C VAL A 541 10.50 -16.31 -23.06
N ARG A 542 9.45 -17.08 -22.73
CA ARG A 542 9.29 -18.46 -23.19
C ARG A 542 8.96 -18.58 -24.69
N ALA A 543 8.64 -17.48 -25.37
CA ALA A 543 8.29 -17.43 -26.79
C ALA A 543 7.14 -18.38 -27.19
N LEU A 544 6.25 -18.71 -26.26
CA LEU A 544 5.08 -19.56 -26.49
C LEU A 544 3.92 -18.74 -27.05
N HIS A 545 3.11 -19.36 -27.91
CA HIS A 545 1.89 -18.73 -28.41
C HIS A 545 0.92 -18.42 -27.25
N PRO A 546 0.30 -17.22 -27.20
CA PRO A 546 -0.60 -16.86 -26.09
C PRO A 546 -1.74 -17.84 -25.84
N GLY A 547 -2.29 -18.43 -26.92
CA GLY A 547 -3.35 -19.45 -26.83
C GLY A 547 -2.98 -20.75 -26.12
N VAL A 548 -1.70 -20.99 -25.76
CA VAL A 548 -1.29 -22.15 -24.95
C VAL A 548 -0.91 -21.80 -23.51
N TRP A 549 -0.93 -20.52 -23.12
CA TRP A 549 -0.50 -20.09 -21.79
C TRP A 549 -1.37 -20.67 -20.67
N ASN A 550 -2.70 -20.67 -20.84
CA ASN A 550 -3.64 -21.22 -19.84
C ASN A 550 -3.37 -22.71 -19.57
N ARG A 551 -3.13 -23.51 -20.63
CA ARG A 551 -2.77 -24.94 -20.52
C ARG A 551 -1.45 -25.19 -19.79
N ARG A 552 -0.62 -24.15 -19.63
CA ARG A 552 0.65 -24.19 -18.88
C ARG A 552 0.51 -23.56 -17.48
N GLY A 553 -0.72 -23.33 -17.02
CA GLY A 553 -1.03 -22.84 -15.68
C GLY A 553 -1.08 -21.32 -15.55
N ALA A 554 -0.97 -20.56 -16.64
CA ALA A 554 -1.07 -19.10 -16.57
C ALA A 554 -2.54 -18.65 -16.43
N ARG A 555 -2.79 -17.68 -15.55
CA ARG A 555 -4.12 -17.09 -15.36
C ARG A 555 -4.31 -15.93 -16.34
N LEU A 556 -5.27 -16.01 -17.23
CA LEU A 556 -5.51 -15.00 -18.28
C LEU A 556 -6.82 -14.26 -17.99
N LEU A 557 -6.76 -12.93 -17.95
CA LEU A 557 -7.93 -12.08 -17.68
C LEU A 557 -8.36 -11.35 -18.95
N ALA A 558 -9.67 -11.39 -19.23
CA ALA A 558 -10.30 -10.59 -20.25
C ALA A 558 -10.45 -9.12 -19.80
N LEU A 559 -10.00 -8.21 -20.65
CA LEU A 559 -10.29 -6.79 -20.56
C LEU A 559 -10.45 -6.26 -21.98
N ASN A 560 -11.69 -6.00 -22.37
CA ASN A 560 -12.02 -5.59 -23.74
C ASN A 560 -11.75 -4.09 -23.91
N PRO A 561 -11.41 -3.57 -25.10
CA PRO A 561 -11.24 -2.13 -25.31
C PRO A 561 -12.57 -1.39 -25.01
N VAL A 562 -12.48 -0.22 -24.36
CA VAL A 562 -13.66 0.65 -24.20
C VAL A 562 -14.07 1.07 -25.60
N HIS A 563 -15.27 0.68 -26.03
CA HIS A 563 -15.83 1.21 -27.26
C HIS A 563 -16.19 2.67 -26.98
N THR A 564 -15.33 3.60 -27.37
CA THR A 564 -15.80 4.98 -27.56
C THR A 564 -16.84 4.89 -28.65
N ALA A 565 -18.11 5.03 -28.30
CA ALA A 565 -19.15 5.22 -29.29
C ALA A 565 -18.69 6.37 -30.19
N ASP A 566 -18.45 6.09 -31.47
CA ASP A 566 -18.22 7.13 -32.45
C ASP A 566 -19.37 8.13 -32.33
N PRO A 567 -19.12 9.45 -32.31
CA PRO A 567 -20.18 10.41 -32.46
C PRO A 567 -20.86 10.09 -33.78
N VAL A 568 -22.14 9.69 -33.70
CA VAL A 568 -23.00 9.39 -34.84
C VAL A 568 -22.76 10.45 -35.90
N GLY A 569 -22.18 10.02 -37.02
CA GLY A 569 -21.91 10.86 -38.17
C GLY A 569 -23.20 11.52 -38.65
N HIS A 570 -23.05 12.79 -38.99
CA HIS A 570 -24.07 13.68 -39.58
C HIS A 570 -24.83 13.06 -40.76
#